data_AF-A0A519Y883-F1
#
_entry.id   AF-A0A519Y883-F1
#
_cell.length_a   1.000
_cell.length_b   1.000
_cell.length_c   1.000
_cell.angle_alpha   90.00
_cell.angle_beta   90.00
_cell.angle_gamma   90.00
#
_symmetry.space_group_name_H-M   'P 1'
#
loop_
_entity.id
_entity.type
_entity.pdbx_description
1 polymer ?
#
loop_
_entity_poly.entity_id
_entity_poly.type
_entity_poly.pdbx_seq_one_letter_code
_entity_poly.pdbx_strand_id
1 'polypeptide(L)'
;LDTGIFDEGRYFDVFVEYAKAGPDDVLVRITAHNRGPEAATLHVLPQLWFRNTWAWGYDDRRPQLTTSKANLVQAQHVTLGEYQLYCDQEAELLFCDNETNTDLDAELPTSVAYFKDGINNYLVDGQLTAVNPAQRGTKAAAHYTLTIAPGEAQVVRVRLSQPTHEAPFADFDQVFNARQEEAQVFYDCVQESVTEPGARAIQRQAFAGMLWSKQFYYYDVSQWLDGDPKWPAPTGQRQQGRNSTWRHLHNADIISMPDKWEYPWYAAWDLAFHCLPLAMLDASFAKQQLRLLCQDGYLHPNGQMPAYEWKFEDVNAPVHAWATWRVYQMDRKLNGGNGDHVFLEAVFQKLVMTFTWWVNRKDRDERNIFEGGFLGMDNIGVFDRSAPLPTGGKIEQSDGTSWMAMFALNLMR
;
A
#
# COMPACT_ATOMS: atom_id res chain seq x y z
N LEU A 1 -3.56 -13.46 24.02
CA LEU A 1 -4.70 -13.38 24.94
C LEU A 1 -5.79 -14.29 24.39
N ASP A 2 -6.19 -15.30 25.15
CA ASP A 2 -7.38 -16.09 24.85
C ASP A 2 -8.54 -15.43 25.62
N THR A 3 -9.43 -14.75 24.89
CA THR A 3 -10.51 -13.94 25.49
C THR A 3 -11.82 -14.72 25.59
N GLY A 4 -11.90 -15.94 25.07
CA GLY A 4 -13.14 -16.72 24.96
C GLY A 4 -14.21 -16.15 24.02
N ILE A 5 -13.97 -15.00 23.38
CA ILE A 5 -14.98 -14.32 22.52
C ILE A 5 -15.36 -15.13 21.28
N PHE A 6 -14.52 -16.10 20.90
CA PHE A 6 -14.74 -16.98 19.76
C PHE A 6 -15.18 -18.41 20.14
N ASP A 7 -15.37 -18.72 21.43
CA ASP A 7 -15.65 -20.09 21.91
C ASP A 7 -16.93 -20.68 21.32
N GLU A 8 -17.94 -19.83 21.09
CA GLU A 8 -19.22 -20.22 20.48
C GLU A 8 -19.24 -20.01 18.96
N GLY A 9 -18.10 -19.67 18.33
CA GLY A 9 -18.02 -19.44 16.89
C GLY A 9 -18.88 -18.28 16.37
N ARG A 10 -19.29 -17.34 17.23
CA ARG A 10 -20.18 -16.20 16.88
C ARG A 10 -19.46 -15.11 16.07
N TYR A 11 -19.03 -15.46 14.86
CA TYR A 11 -18.42 -14.54 13.92
C TYR A 11 -18.81 -14.87 12.48
N PHE A 12 -18.66 -13.86 11.61
CA PHE A 12 -18.68 -14.07 10.17
C PHE A 12 -17.25 -14.25 9.66
N ASP A 13 -17.04 -15.26 8.84
CA ASP A 13 -15.79 -15.48 8.11
C ASP A 13 -16.00 -15.01 6.67
N VAL A 14 -15.28 -13.97 6.25
CA VAL A 14 -15.53 -13.25 5.00
C VAL A 14 -14.32 -13.37 4.09
N PHE A 15 -14.53 -14.01 2.94
CA PHE A 15 -13.55 -14.12 1.88
C PHE A 15 -13.83 -13.08 0.81
N VAL A 16 -12.82 -12.29 0.46
CA VAL A 16 -12.89 -11.32 -0.65
C VAL A 16 -11.87 -11.76 -1.70
N GLU A 17 -12.38 -12.19 -2.84
CA GLU A 17 -11.58 -12.73 -3.93
C GLU A 17 -11.71 -11.83 -5.16
N TYR A 18 -10.59 -11.63 -5.84
CA TYR A 18 -10.51 -10.81 -7.04
C TYR A 18 -10.01 -11.64 -8.22
N ALA A 19 -10.66 -11.49 -9.37
CA ALA A 19 -10.22 -12.06 -10.64
C ALA A 19 -10.21 -10.96 -11.70
N LYS A 20 -9.12 -10.84 -12.46
CA LYS A 20 -9.03 -9.89 -13.57
C LYS A 20 -9.44 -10.59 -14.86
N ALA A 21 -10.45 -10.10 -15.57
CA ALA A 21 -10.69 -10.50 -16.96
C ALA A 21 -9.74 -9.76 -17.91
N GLY A 22 -9.33 -8.54 -17.54
CA GLY A 22 -8.34 -7.73 -18.24
C GLY A 22 -7.72 -6.68 -17.31
N PRO A 23 -6.81 -5.81 -17.80
CA PRO A 23 -6.18 -4.77 -17.00
C PRO A 23 -7.20 -3.83 -16.33
N ASP A 24 -8.27 -3.51 -17.04
CA ASP A 24 -9.32 -2.55 -16.64
C ASP A 24 -10.69 -3.22 -16.41
N ASP A 25 -10.68 -4.54 -16.12
CA ASP A 25 -11.88 -5.35 -15.87
C ASP A 25 -11.62 -6.34 -14.73
N VAL A 26 -12.24 -6.06 -13.58
CA VAL A 26 -12.00 -6.72 -12.29
C VAL A 26 -13.32 -7.24 -11.72
N LEU A 27 -13.38 -8.54 -11.52
CA LEU A 27 -14.48 -9.24 -10.89
C LEU A 27 -14.15 -9.45 -9.41
N VAL A 28 -15.15 -9.28 -8.54
CA VAL A 28 -15.01 -9.45 -7.09
C VAL A 28 -16.08 -10.41 -6.60
N ARG A 29 -15.66 -11.46 -5.89
CA ARG A 29 -16.54 -12.41 -5.21
C ARG A 29 -16.34 -12.24 -3.70
N ILE A 30 -17.42 -11.96 -2.99
CA ILE A 30 -17.42 -11.83 -1.53
C ILE A 30 -18.27 -12.96 -0.97
N THR A 31 -17.64 -13.90 -0.26
CA THR A 31 -18.32 -15.02 0.37
C THR A 31 -18.32 -14.82 1.87
N ALA A 32 -19.50 -14.68 2.46
CA ALA A 32 -19.67 -14.54 3.90
C ALA A 32 -20.23 -15.84 4.48
N HIS A 33 -19.48 -16.48 5.39
CA HIS A 33 -19.91 -17.65 6.13
C HIS A 33 -20.37 -17.24 7.52
N ASN A 34 -21.55 -17.69 7.95
CA ASN A 34 -21.95 -17.59 9.34
C ASN A 34 -21.39 -18.79 10.11
N ARG A 35 -20.37 -18.58 10.95
CA ARG A 35 -19.77 -19.65 11.78
C ARG A 35 -20.56 -19.90 13.07
N GLY A 36 -21.52 -19.04 13.38
CA GLY A 36 -22.29 -19.08 14.61
C GLY A 36 -23.43 -20.10 14.60
N PRO A 37 -24.04 -20.35 15.78
CA PRO A 37 -25.10 -21.33 15.96
C PRO A 37 -26.50 -20.82 15.57
N GLU A 38 -26.65 -19.52 15.31
CA GLU A 38 -27.93 -18.85 15.06
C GLU A 38 -27.91 -18.12 13.72
N ALA A 39 -29.07 -17.98 13.08
CA ALA A 39 -29.20 -17.15 11.89
C ALA A 39 -28.92 -15.68 12.25
N ALA A 40 -28.08 -15.02 11.45
CA ALA A 40 -27.66 -13.65 11.72
C ALA A 40 -27.65 -12.83 10.43
N THR A 41 -27.94 -11.54 10.57
CA THR A 41 -27.90 -10.59 9.46
C THR A 41 -26.54 -9.93 9.37
N LEU A 42 -25.97 -9.89 8.17
CA LEU A 42 -24.75 -9.19 7.82
C LEU A 42 -25.04 -8.16 6.72
N HIS A 43 -24.59 -6.93 6.92
CA HIS A 43 -24.62 -5.89 5.90
C HIS A 43 -23.29 -5.88 5.15
N VAL A 44 -23.33 -6.14 3.84
CA VAL A 44 -22.15 -6.17 2.97
C VAL A 44 -22.23 -4.98 2.01
N LEU A 45 -21.17 -4.16 1.98
CA LEU A 45 -21.15 -2.90 1.24
C LEU A 45 -19.88 -2.78 0.39
N PRO A 46 -19.78 -3.41 -0.79
CA PRO A 46 -18.69 -3.13 -1.73
C PRO A 46 -18.74 -1.65 -2.11
N GLN A 47 -17.62 -0.94 -1.89
CA GLN A 47 -17.55 0.52 -2.09
C GLN A 47 -16.70 0.87 -3.31
N LEU A 48 -17.15 1.88 -4.04
CA LEU A 48 -16.37 2.57 -5.08
C LEU A 48 -16.25 4.03 -4.69
N TRP A 49 -15.04 4.56 -4.70
CA TRP A 49 -14.79 5.95 -4.32
C TRP A 49 -13.59 6.51 -5.05
N PHE A 50 -13.60 7.83 -5.24
CA PHE A 50 -12.45 8.58 -5.73
C PHE A 50 -11.71 9.23 -4.58
N ARG A 51 -10.37 9.15 -4.60
CA ARG A 51 -9.53 9.92 -3.68
C ARG A 51 -9.84 11.40 -3.85
N ASN A 52 -10.13 12.06 -2.72
CA ASN A 52 -10.38 13.48 -2.71
C ASN A 52 -9.07 14.24 -2.91
N THR A 53 -8.94 14.84 -4.07
CA THR A 53 -7.86 15.78 -4.44
C THR A 53 -8.40 17.18 -4.70
N TRP A 54 -9.70 17.30 -4.97
CA TRP A 54 -10.35 18.55 -5.38
C TRP A 54 -10.60 19.53 -4.22
N ALA A 55 -10.66 19.01 -2.99
CA ALA A 55 -10.80 19.82 -1.80
C ALA A 55 -9.50 20.55 -1.41
N TRP A 56 -8.35 20.21 -2.00
CA TRP A 56 -7.05 20.78 -1.56
C TRP A 56 -6.74 22.12 -2.22
N GLY A 57 -7.25 22.37 -3.44
CA GLY A 57 -7.05 23.62 -4.16
C GLY A 57 -5.94 23.61 -5.20
N TYR A 58 -5.34 22.45 -5.47
CA TYR A 58 -4.36 22.26 -6.55
C TYR A 58 -5.00 21.86 -7.88
N ASP A 59 -6.15 21.16 -7.84
CA ASP A 59 -6.88 20.69 -9.01
C ASP A 59 -8.38 20.68 -8.71
N ASP A 60 -9.18 21.49 -9.38
CA ASP A 60 -10.62 21.59 -9.15
C ASP A 60 -11.45 20.54 -9.90
N ARG A 61 -10.81 19.69 -10.71
CA ARG A 61 -11.52 18.66 -11.48
C ARG A 61 -12.10 17.61 -10.55
N ARG A 62 -13.43 17.54 -10.51
CA ARG A 62 -14.17 16.60 -9.66
C ARG A 62 -14.66 15.41 -10.49
N PRO A 63 -14.31 14.17 -10.10
CA PRO A 63 -14.87 12.98 -10.72
C PRO A 63 -16.33 12.79 -10.28
N GLN A 64 -17.04 11.87 -10.94
CA GLN A 64 -18.45 11.66 -10.66
C GLN A 64 -18.80 10.17 -10.62
N LEU A 65 -19.57 9.78 -9.61
CA LEU A 65 -20.32 8.54 -9.56
C LEU A 65 -21.80 8.88 -9.73
N THR A 66 -22.49 8.16 -10.61
CA THR A 66 -23.93 8.27 -10.84
C THR A 66 -24.53 6.89 -11.09
N THR A 67 -25.85 6.81 -11.17
CA THR A 67 -26.54 5.62 -11.66
C THR A 67 -27.58 6.02 -12.71
N SER A 68 -27.77 5.16 -13.71
CA SER A 68 -28.82 5.28 -14.72
C SER A 68 -29.87 4.16 -14.64
N LYS A 69 -29.59 3.10 -13.88
CA LYS A 69 -30.48 1.96 -13.65
C LYS A 69 -30.04 1.18 -12.40
N ALA A 70 -30.95 0.38 -11.85
CA ALA A 70 -30.65 -0.51 -10.72
C ALA A 70 -29.41 -1.37 -10.98
N ASN A 71 -28.66 -1.67 -9.92
CA ASN A 71 -27.48 -2.56 -9.92
C ASN A 71 -26.31 -2.09 -10.81
N LEU A 72 -26.25 -0.80 -11.15
CA LEU A 72 -25.17 -0.21 -11.94
C LEU A 72 -24.75 1.14 -11.35
N VAL A 73 -23.46 1.29 -11.07
CA VAL A 73 -22.84 2.61 -10.80
C VAL A 73 -21.93 2.96 -11.97
N GLN A 74 -22.13 4.14 -12.54
CA GLN A 74 -21.26 4.72 -13.57
C GLN A 74 -20.25 5.65 -12.90
N ALA A 75 -18.99 5.52 -13.27
CA ALA A 75 -17.88 6.27 -12.73
C ALA A 75 -17.17 7.03 -13.85
N GLN A 76 -16.98 8.33 -13.68
CA GLN A 76 -16.36 9.21 -14.65
C GLN A 76 -15.20 9.94 -14.00
N HIS A 77 -14.01 9.84 -14.60
CA HIS A 77 -12.81 10.51 -14.13
C HIS A 77 -12.02 11.05 -15.31
N VAL A 78 -11.49 12.26 -15.18
CA VAL A 78 -10.82 12.97 -16.29
C VAL A 78 -9.66 12.18 -16.91
N THR A 79 -8.84 11.52 -16.08
CA THR A 79 -7.68 10.72 -16.54
C THR A 79 -8.01 9.25 -16.79
N LEU A 80 -8.74 8.58 -15.89
CA LEU A 80 -9.05 7.15 -16.01
C LEU A 80 -10.15 6.85 -17.04
N GLY A 81 -10.94 7.85 -17.44
CA GLY A 81 -12.07 7.69 -18.33
C GLY A 81 -13.32 7.21 -17.59
N GLU A 82 -14.12 6.40 -18.29
CA GLU A 82 -15.39 5.89 -17.78
C GLU A 82 -15.26 4.43 -17.34
N TYR A 83 -15.84 4.12 -16.19
CA TYR A 83 -15.94 2.79 -15.63
C TYR A 83 -17.38 2.51 -15.20
N GLN A 84 -17.73 1.24 -15.10
CA GLN A 84 -19.00 0.76 -14.57
C GLN A 84 -18.76 -0.27 -13.47
N LEU A 85 -19.42 -0.09 -12.33
CA LEU A 85 -19.55 -1.10 -11.29
C LEU A 85 -20.90 -1.79 -11.45
N TYR A 86 -20.87 -3.03 -11.90
CA TYR A 86 -22.02 -3.91 -12.01
C TYR A 86 -22.23 -4.68 -10.71
N CYS A 87 -23.49 -4.80 -10.30
CA CYS A 87 -23.94 -5.62 -9.17
C CYS A 87 -24.78 -6.79 -9.71
N ASP A 88 -24.50 -8.01 -9.26
CA ASP A 88 -25.20 -9.19 -9.76
C ASP A 88 -26.58 -9.34 -9.11
N GLN A 89 -26.61 -9.31 -7.78
CA GLN A 89 -27.84 -9.33 -7.00
C GLN A 89 -28.44 -7.92 -6.87
N GLU A 90 -29.73 -7.85 -6.55
CA GLU A 90 -30.38 -6.58 -6.22
C GLU A 90 -29.70 -5.94 -5.00
N ALA A 91 -29.25 -4.71 -5.18
CA ALA A 91 -28.57 -3.92 -4.16
C ALA A 91 -29.18 -2.52 -4.06
N GLU A 92 -29.32 -2.02 -2.84
CA GLU A 92 -29.61 -0.61 -2.61
C GLU A 92 -28.33 0.21 -2.88
N LEU A 93 -28.36 1.12 -3.84
CA LEU A 93 -27.21 1.95 -4.17
C LEU A 93 -27.23 3.23 -3.34
N LEU A 94 -26.24 3.36 -2.45
CA LEU A 94 -26.05 4.51 -1.55
C LEU A 94 -24.93 5.41 -2.08
N PHE A 95 -25.13 6.72 -2.05
CA PHE A 95 -24.17 7.70 -2.58
C PHE A 95 -23.87 8.79 -1.55
N CYS A 96 -22.62 9.19 -1.46
CA CYS A 96 -22.18 10.38 -0.76
C CYS A 96 -20.93 10.95 -1.45
N ASP A 97 -20.30 11.95 -0.84
CA ASP A 97 -19.04 12.48 -1.32
C ASP A 97 -17.89 12.04 -0.43
N ASN A 98 -16.73 11.76 -1.03
CA ASN A 98 -15.51 11.48 -0.26
C ASN A 98 -14.93 12.77 0.34
N GLU A 99 -15.77 13.56 0.99
CA GLU A 99 -15.46 14.85 1.60
C GLU A 99 -15.38 14.68 3.11
N THR A 100 -14.45 15.39 3.73
CA THR A 100 -14.35 15.40 5.19
C THR A 100 -15.62 16.01 5.78
N ASN A 101 -16.18 15.35 6.80
CA ASN A 101 -17.31 15.87 7.54
C ASN A 101 -16.84 17.02 8.42
N THR A 102 -17.06 18.24 7.96
CA THR A 102 -16.73 19.46 8.70
C THR A 102 -17.81 19.82 9.70
N ASP A 103 -18.99 19.19 9.72
CA ASP A 103 -19.97 19.43 10.79
C ASP A 103 -19.45 18.94 12.15
N LEU A 104 -18.44 18.06 12.13
CA LEU A 104 -17.71 17.60 13.32
C LEU A 104 -16.60 18.58 13.74
N ASP A 105 -16.29 19.59 12.93
CA ASP A 105 -15.27 20.60 13.21
C ASP A 105 -15.75 21.99 12.79
N ALA A 106 -16.23 22.75 13.77
CA ALA A 106 -16.86 24.06 13.57
C ALA A 106 -15.96 25.12 12.90
N GLU A 107 -14.65 24.88 12.81
CA GLU A 107 -13.70 25.82 12.20
C GLU A 107 -13.55 25.63 10.69
N LEU A 108 -14.10 24.54 10.12
CA LEU A 108 -13.88 24.16 8.73
C LEU A 108 -15.07 24.54 7.84
N PRO A 109 -14.87 25.37 6.78
CA PRO A 109 -15.93 25.74 5.87
C PRO A 109 -16.28 24.60 4.92
N THR A 110 -17.56 24.36 4.65
CA THR A 110 -17.99 23.47 3.56
C THR A 110 -19.29 23.92 2.91
N SER A 111 -19.47 23.50 1.66
CA SER A 111 -20.74 23.59 0.92
C SER A 111 -21.30 22.20 0.58
N VAL A 112 -20.65 21.14 1.07
CA VAL A 112 -21.02 19.75 0.81
C VAL A 112 -22.11 19.33 1.79
N ALA A 113 -23.13 18.63 1.29
CA ALA A 113 -24.25 18.17 2.09
C ALA A 113 -24.17 16.68 2.49
N TYR A 114 -23.36 15.87 1.78
CA TYR A 114 -23.31 14.41 1.96
C TYR A 114 -21.86 13.95 2.15
N PHE A 115 -21.38 13.90 3.38
CA PHE A 115 -19.97 13.62 3.69
C PHE A 115 -19.59 12.14 3.59
N LYS A 116 -18.29 11.83 3.71
CA LYS A 116 -17.72 10.48 3.47
C LYS A 116 -18.19 9.39 4.45
N ASP A 117 -18.65 9.82 5.62
CA ASP A 117 -19.29 9.04 6.68
C ASP A 117 -20.82 8.92 6.48
N GLY A 118 -21.41 9.58 5.48
CA GLY A 118 -22.85 9.55 5.25
C GLY A 118 -23.45 8.15 5.08
N ILE A 119 -22.73 7.22 4.44
CA ILE A 119 -23.14 5.81 4.32
C ILE A 119 -23.14 5.12 5.69
N ASN A 120 -22.16 5.41 6.55
CA ASN A 120 -22.15 4.90 7.93
C ASN A 120 -23.35 5.44 8.70
N ASN A 121 -23.58 6.74 8.66
CA ASN A 121 -24.63 7.40 9.44
C ASN A 121 -26.04 6.96 8.96
N TYR A 122 -26.19 6.67 7.66
CA TYR A 122 -27.40 6.08 7.10
C TYR A 122 -27.69 4.69 7.68
N LEU A 123 -26.68 3.81 7.67
CA LEU A 123 -26.87 2.40 8.03
C LEU A 123 -26.86 2.14 9.53
N VAL A 124 -25.91 2.75 10.25
CA VAL A 124 -25.66 2.51 11.67
C VAL A 124 -26.53 3.42 12.54
N ASP A 125 -26.60 4.71 12.19
CA ASP A 125 -27.32 5.70 13.00
C ASP A 125 -28.76 5.95 12.51
N GLY A 126 -29.17 5.32 11.40
CA GLY A 126 -30.52 5.47 10.82
C GLY A 126 -30.80 6.86 10.23
N GLN A 127 -29.76 7.66 9.94
CA GLN A 127 -29.89 9.01 9.41
C GLN A 127 -30.17 8.97 7.90
N LEU A 128 -31.43 8.80 7.53
CA LEU A 128 -31.85 8.59 6.14
C LEU A 128 -31.44 9.72 5.17
N THR A 129 -31.22 10.94 5.67
CA THR A 129 -30.80 12.11 4.88
C THR A 129 -29.28 12.25 4.74
N ALA A 130 -28.48 11.35 5.32
CA ALA A 130 -27.02 11.41 5.28
C ALA A 130 -26.41 10.97 3.93
N VAL A 131 -27.22 10.33 3.07
CA VAL A 131 -26.86 9.92 1.70
C VAL A 131 -27.60 10.76 0.67
N ASN A 132 -27.02 10.90 -0.52
CA ASN A 132 -27.55 11.74 -1.59
C ASN A 132 -28.72 11.05 -2.32
N PRO A 133 -29.97 11.54 -2.17
CA PRO A 133 -31.13 10.93 -2.80
C PRO A 133 -31.14 11.09 -4.33
N ALA A 134 -30.32 11.99 -4.88
CA ALA A 134 -30.12 12.12 -6.32
C ALA A 134 -29.16 11.06 -6.90
N GLN A 135 -28.72 10.08 -6.09
CA GLN A 135 -27.87 8.96 -6.48
C GLN A 135 -26.63 9.37 -7.29
N ARG A 136 -25.94 10.38 -6.77
CA ARG A 136 -24.72 10.95 -7.34
C ARG A 136 -23.74 11.34 -6.25
N GLY A 137 -22.45 11.31 -6.55
CA GLY A 137 -21.43 11.74 -5.61
C GLY A 137 -20.03 11.37 -6.08
N THR A 138 -19.11 11.21 -5.14
CA THR A 138 -17.73 10.77 -5.37
C THR A 138 -17.38 9.50 -4.58
N LYS A 139 -18.34 8.99 -3.81
CA LYS A 139 -18.31 7.71 -3.10
C LYS A 139 -19.68 7.04 -3.22
N ALA A 140 -19.69 5.74 -3.48
CA ALA A 140 -20.90 4.93 -3.56
C ALA A 140 -20.68 3.57 -2.90
N ALA A 141 -21.76 2.96 -2.44
CA ALA A 141 -21.79 1.58 -1.96
C ALA A 141 -23.01 0.85 -2.51
N ALA A 142 -22.81 -0.42 -2.88
CA ALA A 142 -23.89 -1.35 -3.13
C ALA A 142 -24.24 -2.07 -1.81
N HIS A 143 -25.38 -1.75 -1.23
CA HIS A 143 -25.79 -2.27 0.07
C HIS A 143 -26.59 -3.58 -0.10
N TYR A 144 -26.02 -4.67 0.42
CA TYR A 144 -26.65 -5.98 0.50
C TYR A 144 -26.95 -6.33 1.95
N THR A 145 -28.19 -6.74 2.23
CA THR A 145 -28.60 -7.27 3.54
C THR A 145 -28.72 -8.79 3.45
N LEU A 146 -27.80 -9.51 4.08
CA LEU A 146 -27.72 -10.97 4.01
C LEU A 146 -28.15 -11.58 5.34
N THR A 147 -29.26 -12.32 5.37
CA THR A 147 -29.62 -13.13 6.53
C THR A 147 -29.12 -14.56 6.32
N ILE A 148 -28.02 -14.92 6.98
CA ILE A 148 -27.28 -16.16 6.75
C ILE A 148 -27.59 -17.16 7.88
N ALA A 149 -28.10 -18.34 7.53
CA ALA A 149 -28.41 -19.41 8.48
C ALA A 149 -27.12 -19.98 9.13
N PRO A 150 -27.23 -20.69 10.27
CA PRO A 150 -26.06 -21.27 10.95
C PRO A 150 -25.25 -22.19 10.03
N GLY A 151 -23.94 -21.98 9.96
CA GLY A 151 -23.03 -22.79 9.13
C GLY A 151 -23.12 -22.56 7.61
N GLU A 152 -24.11 -21.78 7.15
CA GLU A 152 -24.31 -21.48 5.74
C GLU A 152 -23.46 -20.30 5.26
N ALA A 153 -23.43 -20.12 3.94
CA ALA A 153 -22.75 -19.00 3.31
C ALA A 153 -23.63 -18.31 2.27
N GLN A 154 -23.40 -17.01 2.08
CA GLN A 154 -23.96 -16.27 0.96
C GLN A 154 -22.86 -15.56 0.19
N VAL A 155 -23.08 -15.39 -1.11
CA VAL A 155 -22.11 -14.82 -2.05
C VAL A 155 -22.66 -13.54 -2.66
N VAL A 156 -21.86 -12.48 -2.61
CA VAL A 156 -22.08 -11.22 -3.34
C VAL A 156 -21.09 -11.15 -4.50
N ARG A 157 -21.57 -10.81 -5.70
CA ARG A 157 -20.74 -10.65 -6.90
C ARG A 157 -20.86 -9.23 -7.44
N VAL A 158 -19.71 -8.57 -7.64
CA VAL A 158 -19.63 -7.27 -8.32
C VAL A 158 -18.52 -7.30 -9.38
N ARG A 159 -18.63 -6.46 -10.42
CA ARG A 159 -17.62 -6.33 -11.48
C ARG A 159 -17.38 -4.86 -11.79
N LEU A 160 -16.13 -4.40 -11.67
CA LEU A 160 -15.69 -3.07 -12.07
C LEU A 160 -15.00 -3.19 -13.43
N SER A 161 -15.56 -2.56 -14.46
CA SER A 161 -15.07 -2.68 -15.83
C SER A 161 -15.08 -1.32 -16.53
N GLN A 162 -14.07 -1.05 -17.36
CA GLN A 162 -14.09 0.06 -18.32
C GLN A 162 -14.85 -0.33 -19.61
N PRO A 163 -14.67 -1.54 -20.17
CA PRO A 163 -15.57 -2.07 -21.19
C PRO A 163 -17.02 -2.19 -20.69
N THR A 164 -17.96 -1.77 -21.52
CA THR A 164 -19.40 -1.96 -21.23
C THR A 164 -19.80 -3.42 -21.49
N HIS A 165 -20.55 -4.01 -20.56
CA HIS A 165 -21.10 -5.36 -20.68
C HIS A 165 -22.63 -5.37 -20.69
N GLU A 166 -23.24 -6.11 -21.63
CA GLU A 166 -24.69 -6.39 -21.62
C GLU A 166 -25.06 -7.44 -20.58
N ALA A 167 -24.25 -8.51 -20.47
CA ALA A 167 -24.41 -9.60 -19.51
C ALA A 167 -23.15 -9.72 -18.62
N PRO A 168 -22.93 -8.79 -17.67
CA PRO A 168 -21.67 -8.63 -16.92
C PRO A 168 -21.27 -9.83 -16.05
N PHE A 169 -22.17 -10.79 -15.81
CA PHE A 169 -21.92 -11.96 -14.98
C PHE A 169 -21.99 -13.30 -15.73
N ALA A 170 -22.21 -13.28 -17.05
CA ALA A 170 -22.35 -14.50 -17.85
C ALA A 170 -21.06 -15.36 -17.89
N ASP A 171 -19.90 -14.70 -17.88
CA ASP A 171 -18.55 -15.30 -17.92
C ASP A 171 -17.88 -15.34 -16.53
N PHE A 172 -18.58 -14.92 -15.46
CA PHE A 172 -17.97 -14.64 -14.16
C PHE A 172 -17.22 -15.86 -13.59
N ASP A 173 -17.87 -17.01 -13.52
CA ASP A 173 -17.28 -18.22 -12.95
C ASP A 173 -16.20 -18.80 -13.87
N GLN A 174 -16.33 -18.64 -15.20
CA GLN A 174 -15.30 -19.02 -16.16
C GLN A 174 -14.02 -18.22 -15.95
N VAL A 175 -14.12 -16.89 -15.77
CA VAL A 175 -12.95 -16.03 -15.51
C VAL A 175 -12.30 -16.39 -14.19
N PHE A 176 -13.07 -16.62 -13.12
CA PHE A 176 -12.53 -17.03 -11.83
C PHE A 176 -11.76 -18.35 -11.92
N ASN A 177 -12.34 -19.37 -12.55
CA ASN A 177 -11.69 -20.67 -12.73
C ASN A 177 -10.39 -20.53 -13.55
N ALA A 178 -10.43 -19.76 -14.65
CA ALA A 178 -9.25 -19.51 -15.46
C ALA A 178 -8.12 -18.82 -14.68
N ARG A 179 -8.42 -17.79 -13.87
CA ARG A 179 -7.41 -17.11 -13.04
C ARG A 179 -6.85 -18.02 -11.93
N GLN A 180 -7.66 -18.91 -11.37
CA GLN A 180 -7.21 -19.90 -10.39
C GLN A 180 -6.27 -20.94 -11.03
N GLU A 181 -6.62 -21.45 -12.21
CA GLU A 181 -5.79 -22.39 -12.98
C GLU A 181 -4.46 -21.75 -13.39
N GLU A 182 -4.48 -20.53 -13.92
CA GLU A 182 -3.26 -19.78 -14.28
C GLU A 182 -2.37 -19.54 -13.06
N ALA A 183 -2.95 -19.16 -11.92
CA ALA A 183 -2.20 -19.01 -10.68
C ALA A 183 -1.57 -20.35 -10.26
N GLN A 184 -2.28 -21.46 -10.40
CA GLN A 184 -1.74 -22.79 -10.10
C GLN A 184 -0.55 -23.12 -11.00
N VAL A 185 -0.69 -22.96 -12.32
CA VAL A 185 0.40 -23.17 -13.29
C VAL A 185 1.61 -22.29 -12.99
N PHE A 186 1.38 -21.01 -12.68
CA PHE A 186 2.44 -20.07 -12.31
C PHE A 186 3.21 -20.55 -11.07
N TYR A 187 2.51 -20.91 -10.00
CA TYR A 187 3.16 -21.38 -8.77
C TYR A 187 3.80 -22.75 -8.95
N ASP A 188 3.27 -23.63 -9.80
CA ASP A 188 3.92 -24.90 -10.12
C ASP A 188 5.30 -24.71 -10.73
N CYS A 189 5.45 -23.69 -11.59
CA CYS A 189 6.75 -23.29 -12.15
C CYS A 189 7.67 -22.64 -11.09
N VAL A 190 7.17 -21.64 -10.34
CA VAL A 190 7.96 -20.95 -9.31
C VAL A 190 8.45 -21.91 -8.21
N GLN A 191 7.67 -22.94 -7.90
CA GLN A 191 7.91 -23.90 -6.82
C GLN A 191 8.44 -25.25 -7.33
N GLU A 192 8.96 -25.33 -8.56
CA GLU A 192 9.43 -26.58 -9.18
C GLU A 192 10.43 -27.33 -8.28
N SER A 193 11.33 -26.61 -7.59
CA SER A 193 12.34 -27.21 -6.70
C SER A 193 11.84 -27.47 -5.26
N VAL A 194 10.60 -27.12 -4.93
CA VAL A 194 10.02 -27.30 -3.59
C VAL A 194 9.11 -28.52 -3.61
N THR A 195 9.60 -29.64 -3.07
CA THR A 195 8.94 -30.95 -3.18
C THR A 195 7.95 -31.24 -2.05
N GLU A 196 8.08 -30.57 -0.90
CA GLU A 196 7.22 -30.82 0.27
C GLU A 196 5.95 -29.95 0.20
N PRO A 197 4.74 -30.54 0.23
CA PRO A 197 3.48 -29.79 0.05
C PRO A 197 3.26 -28.67 1.07
N GLY A 198 3.62 -28.88 2.34
CA GLY A 198 3.54 -27.87 3.40
C GLY A 198 4.42 -26.67 3.11
N ALA A 199 5.67 -26.88 2.70
CA ALA A 199 6.61 -25.84 2.32
C ALA A 199 6.10 -25.04 1.10
N ARG A 200 5.47 -25.71 0.13
CA ARG A 200 4.81 -25.02 -1.01
C ARG A 200 3.67 -24.12 -0.53
N ALA A 201 2.84 -24.61 0.39
CA ALA A 201 1.75 -23.83 0.96
C ALA A 201 2.26 -22.60 1.74
N ILE A 202 3.26 -22.79 2.62
CA ILE A 202 3.89 -21.71 3.40
C ILE A 202 4.48 -20.64 2.46
N GLN A 203 5.23 -21.07 1.45
CA GLN A 203 5.86 -20.14 0.51
C GLN A 203 4.82 -19.35 -0.29
N ARG A 204 3.75 -20.00 -0.78
CA ARG A 204 2.67 -19.32 -1.50
C ARG A 204 1.94 -18.31 -0.61
N GLN A 205 1.72 -18.63 0.66
CA GLN A 205 1.15 -17.70 1.63
C GLN A 205 2.08 -16.50 1.90
N ALA A 206 3.38 -16.73 2.05
CA ALA A 206 4.36 -15.66 2.20
C ALA A 206 4.38 -14.73 0.97
N PHE A 207 4.35 -15.30 -0.24
CA PHE A 207 4.25 -14.53 -1.48
C PHE A 207 2.94 -13.75 -1.58
N ALA A 208 1.81 -14.35 -1.19
CA ALA A 208 0.54 -13.64 -1.13
C ALA A 208 0.61 -12.45 -0.17
N GLY A 209 1.21 -12.62 1.02
CA GLY A 209 1.47 -11.53 1.96
C GLY A 209 2.25 -10.37 1.32
N MET A 210 3.36 -10.68 0.63
CA MET A 210 4.15 -9.66 -0.08
C MET A 210 3.34 -8.90 -1.14
N LEU A 211 2.51 -9.60 -1.91
CA LEU A 211 1.69 -8.99 -2.97
C LEU A 211 0.56 -8.14 -2.39
N TRP A 212 -0.07 -8.59 -1.30
CA TRP A 212 -1.17 -7.90 -0.63
C TRP A 212 -0.72 -6.74 0.27
N SER A 213 0.56 -6.64 0.59
CA SER A 213 1.15 -5.48 1.29
C SER A 213 1.63 -4.37 0.35
N LYS A 214 1.41 -4.49 -0.97
CA LYS A 214 1.63 -3.39 -1.91
C LYS A 214 0.57 -2.31 -1.68
N GLN A 215 0.98 -1.08 -1.40
CA GLN A 215 0.09 0.05 -1.15
C GLN A 215 0.48 1.24 -2.01
N PHE A 216 -0.52 1.95 -2.54
CA PHE A 216 -0.30 3.27 -3.08
C PHE A 216 -0.03 4.23 -1.92
N TYR A 217 1.15 4.83 -1.89
CA TYR A 217 1.58 5.71 -0.82
C TYR A 217 1.87 7.09 -1.39
N TYR A 218 1.07 8.07 -0.96
CA TYR A 218 1.22 9.46 -1.34
C TYR A 218 1.61 10.31 -0.15
N TYR A 219 2.74 11.00 -0.29
CA TYR A 219 3.20 11.95 0.71
C TYR A 219 4.09 13.00 0.03
N ASP A 220 3.60 14.23 -0.05
CA ASP A 220 4.38 15.39 -0.47
C ASP A 220 4.75 16.18 0.78
N VAL A 221 6.05 16.19 1.11
CA VAL A 221 6.54 16.86 2.33
C VAL A 221 6.35 18.37 2.24
N SER A 222 6.51 18.98 1.06
CA SER A 222 6.31 20.42 0.91
C SER A 222 4.85 20.79 1.12
N GLN A 223 3.91 20.09 0.48
CA GLN A 223 2.48 20.32 0.65
C GLN A 223 2.06 20.10 2.12
N TRP A 224 2.57 19.05 2.77
CA TRP A 224 2.28 18.80 4.19
C TRP A 224 2.72 19.95 5.12
N LEU A 225 3.91 20.50 4.87
CA LEU A 225 4.48 21.59 5.67
C LEU A 225 3.75 22.92 5.40
N ASP A 226 3.47 23.22 4.13
CA ASP A 226 2.87 24.48 3.69
C ASP A 226 1.36 24.52 3.91
N GLY A 227 0.70 23.36 3.91
CA GLY A 227 -0.75 23.21 3.96
C GLY A 227 -1.39 23.31 2.58
N ASP A 228 -2.59 22.74 2.49
CA ASP A 228 -3.40 22.76 1.27
C ASP A 228 -4.01 24.16 1.02
N PRO A 229 -3.96 24.73 -0.20
CA PRO A 229 -4.41 26.08 -0.52
C PRO A 229 -5.86 26.43 -0.14
N LYS A 230 -6.77 25.46 -0.16
CA LYS A 230 -8.18 25.66 0.21
C LYS A 230 -8.46 25.50 1.71
N TRP A 231 -7.45 25.13 2.50
CA TRP A 231 -7.57 24.92 3.94
C TRP A 231 -6.83 26.03 4.71
N PRO A 232 -7.19 26.27 5.98
CA PRO A 232 -6.42 27.18 6.83
C PRO A 232 -4.95 26.75 6.89
N ALA A 233 -4.06 27.75 6.80
CA ALA A 233 -2.63 27.48 6.85
C ALA A 233 -2.26 26.80 8.19
N PRO A 234 -1.40 25.77 8.17
CA PRO A 234 -1.00 25.08 9.39
C PRO A 234 -0.23 26.03 10.31
N THR A 235 -0.25 25.74 11.60
CA THR A 235 0.57 26.48 12.57
C THR A 235 2.06 26.32 12.24
N GLY A 236 2.88 27.32 12.61
CA GLY A 236 4.32 27.29 12.36
C GLY A 236 5.09 26.11 12.97
N GLN A 237 4.43 25.31 13.84
CA GLN A 237 5.01 24.09 14.40
C GLN A 237 5.35 23.04 13.33
N ARG A 238 4.55 22.92 12.25
CA ARG A 238 4.86 21.95 11.19
C ARG A 238 6.19 22.25 10.51
N GLN A 239 6.49 23.53 10.31
CA GLN A 239 7.72 24.01 9.65
C GLN A 239 9.01 23.65 10.40
N GLN A 240 8.92 23.34 11.69
CA GLN A 240 10.03 22.91 12.54
C GLN A 240 9.88 21.45 12.98
N GLY A 241 8.84 20.78 12.50
CA GLY A 241 8.50 19.42 12.87
C GLY A 241 9.29 18.37 12.09
N ARG A 242 8.81 17.14 12.23
CA ARG A 242 9.29 15.94 11.55
C ARG A 242 9.52 16.19 10.05
N ASN A 243 10.69 15.77 9.56
CA ASN A 243 11.05 15.83 8.14
C ASN A 243 11.02 17.23 7.50
N SER A 244 11.02 18.31 8.29
CA SER A 244 11.00 19.70 7.79
C SER A 244 12.14 20.03 6.82
N THR A 245 13.27 19.32 6.92
CA THR A 245 14.45 19.43 6.04
C THR A 245 14.33 18.63 4.74
N TRP A 246 13.31 17.78 4.59
CA TRP A 246 13.12 16.87 3.46
C TRP A 246 12.04 17.35 2.48
N ARG A 247 11.91 18.67 2.29
CA ARG A 247 10.90 19.29 1.41
C ARG A 247 10.86 18.79 -0.03
N HIS A 248 11.95 18.22 -0.53
CA HIS A 248 12.03 17.66 -1.87
C HIS A 248 11.36 16.29 -2.01
N LEU A 249 11.09 15.61 -0.89
CA LEU A 249 10.58 14.25 -0.89
C LEU A 249 9.09 14.24 -1.27
N HIS A 250 8.78 13.50 -2.33
CA HIS A 250 7.45 13.34 -2.90
C HIS A 250 7.23 11.87 -3.27
N ASN A 251 6.35 11.21 -2.52
CA ASN A 251 5.90 9.85 -2.79
C ASN A 251 4.57 9.88 -3.54
N ALA A 252 4.44 9.10 -4.62
CA ALA A 252 3.17 8.92 -5.32
C ALA A 252 3.16 7.57 -6.08
N ASP A 253 3.57 6.51 -5.40
CA ASP A 253 3.90 5.23 -6.04
C ASP A 253 3.26 4.06 -5.29
N ILE A 254 3.17 2.90 -5.97
CA ILE A 254 2.85 1.63 -5.32
C ILE A 254 4.14 1.08 -4.71
N ILE A 255 4.16 0.97 -3.39
CA ILE A 255 5.32 0.55 -2.61
C ILE A 255 5.00 -0.73 -1.83
N SER A 256 5.96 -1.65 -1.73
CA SER A 256 5.86 -2.82 -0.87
C SER A 256 6.07 -2.42 0.59
N MET A 257 5.01 -2.50 1.40
CA MET A 257 5.09 -2.15 2.82
C MET A 257 5.45 -3.37 3.69
N PRO A 258 6.10 -3.15 4.87
CA PRO A 258 6.35 -4.22 5.83
C PRO A 258 5.04 -4.85 6.32
N ASP A 259 4.03 -4.02 6.58
CA ASP A 259 2.68 -4.45 6.94
C ASP A 259 1.65 -3.44 6.42
N LYS A 260 0.45 -3.91 6.06
CA LYS A 260 -0.60 -3.03 5.50
C LYS A 260 -1.38 -2.23 6.55
N TRP A 261 -1.24 -2.57 7.83
CA TRP A 261 -2.03 -2.05 8.95
C TRP A 261 -1.17 -1.39 10.04
N GLU A 262 -0.23 -2.12 10.63
CA GLU A 262 0.64 -1.65 11.70
C GLU A 262 1.74 -0.72 11.16
N TYR A 263 2.28 -1.05 9.99
CA TYR A 263 3.37 -0.32 9.36
C TYR A 263 3.06 0.09 7.91
N PRO A 264 1.99 0.89 7.66
CA PRO A 264 1.53 1.27 6.32
C PRO A 264 2.40 2.37 5.69
N TRP A 265 3.71 2.26 5.86
CA TRP A 265 4.75 3.19 5.44
C TRP A 265 6.02 2.38 5.11
N TYR A 266 6.89 2.92 4.25
CA TYR A 266 8.10 2.21 3.84
C TYR A 266 9.27 2.50 4.78
N ALA A 267 10.07 1.47 5.03
CA ALA A 267 11.45 1.62 5.50
C ALA A 267 12.41 1.20 4.39
N ALA A 268 13.48 1.96 4.18
CA ALA A 268 14.41 1.73 3.08
C ALA A 268 15.07 0.35 3.15
N TRP A 269 15.48 -0.09 4.35
CA TRP A 269 16.12 -1.39 4.51
C TRP A 269 15.12 -2.55 4.34
N ASP A 270 13.93 -2.48 4.94
CA ASP A 270 12.85 -3.47 4.74
C ASP A 270 12.54 -3.63 3.25
N LEU A 271 12.39 -2.52 2.53
CA LEU A 271 12.10 -2.54 1.09
C LEU A 271 13.15 -3.30 0.29
N ALA A 272 14.43 -3.14 0.63
CA ALA A 272 15.52 -3.90 0.00
C ALA A 272 15.39 -5.41 0.24
N PHE A 273 14.99 -5.83 1.45
CA PHE A 273 14.70 -7.24 1.74
C PHE A 273 13.45 -7.74 1.01
N HIS A 274 12.38 -6.94 0.93
CA HIS A 274 11.15 -7.27 0.21
C HIS A 274 11.42 -7.59 -1.26
N CYS A 275 12.39 -6.91 -1.88
CA CYS A 275 12.71 -7.07 -3.29
C CYS A 275 13.23 -8.46 -3.66
N LEU A 276 13.82 -9.21 -2.72
CA LEU A 276 14.32 -10.56 -3.00
C LEU A 276 13.19 -11.57 -3.27
N PRO A 277 12.22 -11.80 -2.34
CA PRO A 277 11.09 -12.66 -2.63
C PRO A 277 10.22 -12.09 -3.76
N LEU A 278 10.06 -10.77 -3.86
CA LEU A 278 9.33 -10.17 -4.98
C LEU A 278 9.99 -10.46 -6.34
N ALA A 279 11.32 -10.48 -6.43
CA ALA A 279 12.01 -10.80 -7.68
C ALA A 279 11.82 -12.25 -8.13
N MET A 280 11.35 -13.15 -7.25
CA MET A 280 10.94 -14.51 -7.64
C MET A 280 9.59 -14.53 -8.36
N LEU A 281 8.75 -13.50 -8.15
CA LEU A 281 7.40 -13.40 -8.71
C LEU A 281 7.34 -12.40 -9.88
N ASP A 282 7.98 -11.24 -9.68
CA ASP A 282 7.98 -10.10 -10.57
C ASP A 282 9.28 -9.30 -10.36
N ALA A 283 10.33 -9.70 -11.09
CA ALA A 283 11.62 -9.01 -11.08
C ALA A 283 11.53 -7.56 -11.57
N SER A 284 10.57 -7.24 -12.44
CA SER A 284 10.36 -5.86 -12.91
C SER A 284 9.88 -4.97 -11.78
N PHE A 285 8.90 -5.41 -10.99
CA PHE A 285 8.44 -4.68 -9.82
C PHE A 285 9.55 -4.55 -8.77
N ALA A 286 10.29 -5.62 -8.45
CA ALA A 286 11.41 -5.55 -7.51
C ALA A 286 12.49 -4.53 -7.94
N LYS A 287 12.85 -4.51 -9.23
CA LYS A 287 13.77 -3.50 -9.79
C LYS A 287 13.20 -2.08 -9.68
N GLN A 288 11.90 -1.89 -9.91
CA GLN A 288 11.25 -0.60 -9.73
C GLN A 288 11.33 -0.13 -8.28
N GLN A 289 11.03 -0.99 -7.30
CA GLN A 289 11.11 -0.66 -5.88
C GLN A 289 12.51 -0.20 -5.46
N LEU A 290 13.57 -0.88 -5.92
CA LEU A 290 14.94 -0.45 -5.66
C LEU A 290 15.31 0.87 -6.34
N ARG A 291 14.77 1.11 -7.54
CA ARG A 291 14.97 2.39 -8.23
C ARG A 291 14.27 3.55 -7.51
N LEU A 292 13.09 3.35 -6.92
CA LEU A 292 12.28 4.41 -6.29
C LEU A 292 13.12 5.26 -5.32
N LEU A 293 13.80 4.63 -4.36
CA LEU A 293 14.59 5.34 -3.34
C LEU A 293 15.84 6.05 -3.89
N CYS A 294 16.20 5.79 -5.15
CA CYS A 294 17.32 6.43 -5.84
C CYS A 294 16.87 7.59 -6.76
N GLN A 295 15.57 7.80 -6.93
CA GLN A 295 15.02 8.87 -7.77
C GLN A 295 15.13 10.22 -7.08
N ASP A 296 15.13 11.29 -7.87
CA ASP A 296 15.35 12.65 -7.38
C ASP A 296 14.23 13.15 -6.44
N GLY A 297 13.03 12.57 -6.52
CA GLY A 297 11.92 12.83 -5.60
C GLY A 297 11.98 12.04 -4.28
N TYR A 298 12.99 11.19 -4.09
CA TYR A 298 13.16 10.36 -2.88
C TYR A 298 14.53 10.58 -2.24
N LEU A 299 15.59 10.46 -3.04
CA LEU A 299 16.97 10.56 -2.58
C LEU A 299 17.29 12.01 -2.22
N HIS A 300 17.82 12.23 -1.02
CA HIS A 300 18.27 13.55 -0.62
C HIS A 300 19.40 14.04 -1.54
N PRO A 301 19.45 15.33 -1.90
CA PRO A 301 20.54 15.90 -2.71
C PRO A 301 21.97 15.71 -2.16
N ASN A 302 22.11 15.26 -0.91
CA ASN A 302 23.40 14.97 -0.28
C ASN A 302 23.82 13.49 -0.45
N GLY A 303 22.99 12.65 -1.09
CA GLY A 303 23.18 11.22 -1.27
C GLY A 303 22.44 10.32 -0.26
N GLN A 304 21.79 10.88 0.76
CA GLN A 304 21.08 10.09 1.79
C GLN A 304 19.76 9.51 1.25
N MET A 305 19.54 8.22 1.47
CA MET A 305 18.22 7.60 1.27
C MET A 305 17.31 7.86 2.47
N PRO A 306 16.01 8.10 2.27
CA PRO A 306 15.07 8.33 3.36
C PRO A 306 14.91 7.05 4.19
N ALA A 307 15.13 7.11 5.51
CA ALA A 307 15.07 5.93 6.37
C ALA A 307 13.64 5.36 6.47
N TYR A 308 12.72 6.09 7.11
CA TYR A 308 11.32 5.73 7.30
C TYR A 308 10.47 6.97 7.58
N GLU A 309 9.15 6.87 7.41
CA GLU A 309 8.22 8.01 7.38
C GLU A 309 8.38 8.98 8.55
N TRP A 310 8.66 8.51 9.78
CA TRP A 310 8.75 9.42 10.92
C TRP A 310 10.11 10.08 11.14
N LYS A 311 11.16 9.71 10.39
CA LYS A 311 12.47 10.32 10.53
C LYS A 311 13.35 10.01 9.32
N PHE A 312 13.10 10.68 8.19
CA PHE A 312 13.85 10.41 6.95
C PHE A 312 15.35 10.63 7.09
N GLU A 313 15.78 11.55 7.96
CA GLU A 313 17.18 11.84 8.27
C GLU A 313 17.89 10.78 9.13
N ASP A 314 17.16 9.79 9.65
CA ASP A 314 17.79 8.69 10.38
C ASP A 314 18.62 7.81 9.43
N VAL A 315 19.29 6.85 10.04
CA VAL A 315 20.14 5.89 9.35
C VAL A 315 19.42 4.55 9.31
N ASN A 316 19.63 3.76 8.27
CA ASN A 316 19.18 2.38 8.14
C ASN A 316 20.35 1.53 7.66
N ALA A 317 20.32 0.21 7.87
CA ALA A 317 21.37 -0.66 7.33
C ALA A 317 21.47 -0.48 5.79
N PRO A 318 22.64 -0.17 5.22
CA PRO A 318 22.81 0.14 3.80
C PRO A 318 22.83 -1.14 2.92
N VAL A 319 21.76 -1.91 2.98
CA VAL A 319 21.59 -3.19 2.27
C VAL A 319 21.13 -3.03 0.82
N HIS A 320 20.86 -1.80 0.38
CA HIS A 320 20.29 -1.50 -0.95
C HIS A 320 21.19 -1.96 -2.10
N ALA A 321 22.51 -1.81 -1.96
CA ALA A 321 23.48 -2.29 -2.94
C ALA A 321 23.52 -3.82 -3.05
N TRP A 322 23.42 -4.51 -1.91
CA TRP A 322 23.30 -5.96 -1.88
C TRP A 322 22.02 -6.41 -2.57
N ALA A 323 20.88 -5.82 -2.23
CA ALA A 323 19.59 -6.17 -2.82
C ALA A 323 19.59 -5.92 -4.34
N THR A 324 20.14 -4.78 -4.78
CA THR A 324 20.32 -4.45 -6.21
C THR A 324 21.11 -5.51 -6.95
N TRP A 325 22.27 -5.89 -6.41
CA TRP A 325 23.08 -6.95 -7.02
C TRP A 325 22.35 -8.29 -7.05
N ARG A 326 21.70 -8.68 -5.95
CA ARG A 326 20.97 -9.95 -5.85
C ARG A 326 19.78 -10.02 -6.80
N VAL A 327 18.97 -8.95 -6.88
CA VAL A 327 17.84 -8.86 -7.81
C VAL A 327 18.32 -8.93 -9.25
N TYR A 328 19.40 -8.23 -9.61
CA TYR A 328 20.00 -8.35 -10.93
C TYR A 328 20.44 -9.80 -11.24
N GLN A 329 21.10 -10.48 -10.30
CA GLN A 329 21.51 -11.88 -10.49
C GLN A 329 20.31 -12.82 -10.67
N MET A 330 19.23 -12.58 -9.91
CA MET A 330 17.99 -13.36 -10.01
C MET A 330 17.31 -13.14 -11.37
N ASP A 331 17.12 -11.89 -11.78
CA ASP A 331 16.57 -11.51 -13.09
C ASP A 331 17.41 -12.09 -14.24
N ARG A 332 18.74 -11.96 -14.14
CA ARG A 332 19.68 -12.55 -15.11
C ARG A 332 19.52 -14.06 -15.24
N LYS A 333 19.34 -14.77 -14.11
CA LYS A 333 19.13 -16.22 -14.13
C LYS A 333 17.78 -16.58 -14.78
N LEU A 334 16.72 -15.85 -14.46
CA LEU A 334 15.39 -16.04 -15.04
C LEU A 334 15.37 -15.77 -16.56
N ASN A 335 16.21 -14.83 -17.03
CA ASN A 335 16.31 -14.44 -18.44
C ASN A 335 17.45 -15.16 -19.19
N GLY A 336 17.74 -16.43 -18.84
CA GLY A 336 18.69 -17.25 -19.58
C GLY A 336 20.14 -16.74 -19.58
N GLY A 337 20.53 -15.98 -18.56
CA GLY A 337 21.87 -15.39 -18.44
C GLY A 337 21.98 -13.94 -18.95
N ASN A 338 20.92 -13.36 -19.52
CA ASN A 338 20.88 -11.97 -19.97
C ASN A 338 20.46 -11.05 -18.83
N GLY A 339 21.40 -10.26 -18.29
CA GLY A 339 21.14 -9.36 -17.18
C GLY A 339 20.75 -7.95 -17.64
N ASP A 340 19.91 -7.27 -16.85
CA ASP A 340 19.54 -5.87 -17.07
C ASP A 340 20.64 -4.91 -16.58
N HIS A 341 21.60 -4.61 -17.45
CA HIS A 341 22.69 -3.67 -17.13
C HIS A 341 22.22 -2.23 -17.01
N VAL A 342 21.13 -1.85 -17.68
CA VAL A 342 20.55 -0.50 -17.59
C VAL A 342 20.01 -0.26 -16.18
N PHE A 343 19.38 -1.27 -15.57
CA PHE A 343 19.03 -1.25 -14.15
C PHE A 343 20.23 -1.09 -13.23
N LEU A 344 21.27 -1.92 -13.42
CA LEU A 344 22.47 -1.83 -12.59
C LEU A 344 23.13 -0.47 -12.67
N GLU A 345 23.36 0.04 -13.88
CA GLU A 345 24.03 1.32 -14.10
C GLU A 345 23.26 2.48 -13.44
N ALA A 346 21.93 2.53 -13.64
CA ALA A 346 21.09 3.59 -13.08
C ALA A 346 21.12 3.62 -11.55
N VAL A 347 21.08 2.45 -10.90
CA VAL A 347 21.10 2.36 -9.43
C VAL A 347 22.52 2.56 -8.89
N PHE A 348 23.54 2.03 -9.56
CA PHE A 348 24.95 2.11 -9.14
C PHE A 348 25.40 3.56 -8.95
N GLN A 349 25.13 4.45 -9.90
CA GLN A 349 25.54 5.86 -9.81
C GLN A 349 24.98 6.55 -8.56
N LYS A 350 23.72 6.26 -8.22
CA LYS A 350 23.05 6.80 -7.02
C LYS A 350 23.58 6.15 -5.74
N LEU A 351 23.86 4.85 -5.76
CA LEU A 351 24.49 4.16 -4.65
C LEU A 351 25.91 4.65 -4.33
N VAL A 352 26.69 5.09 -5.33
CA VAL A 352 27.99 5.73 -5.09
C VAL A 352 27.82 7.04 -4.31
N MET A 353 26.78 7.83 -4.60
CA MET A 353 26.46 9.03 -3.83
C MET A 353 26.09 8.67 -2.39
N THR A 354 25.25 7.64 -2.19
CA THR A 354 24.88 7.16 -0.86
C THR A 354 26.07 6.61 -0.08
N PHE A 355 26.95 5.85 -0.72
CA PHE A 355 28.19 5.38 -0.12
C PHE A 355 29.09 6.55 0.32
N THR A 356 29.24 7.56 -0.54
CA THR A 356 30.02 8.77 -0.24
C THR A 356 29.42 9.56 0.92
N TRP A 357 28.09 9.65 0.99
CA TRP A 357 27.39 10.26 2.13
C TRP A 357 27.72 9.53 3.44
N TRP A 358 27.68 8.20 3.43
CA TRP A 358 28.01 7.38 4.60
C TRP A 358 29.44 7.63 5.10
N VAL A 359 30.42 7.57 4.20
CA VAL A 359 31.83 7.85 4.55
C VAL A 359 31.97 9.26 5.14
N ASN A 360 31.37 10.27 4.52
CA ASN A 360 31.56 11.66 4.96
C ASN A 360 30.75 12.05 6.21
N ARG A 361 29.62 11.39 6.49
CA ARG A 361 28.69 11.80 7.57
C ARG A 361 28.65 10.84 8.74
N LYS A 362 29.13 9.61 8.58
CA LYS A 362 29.05 8.56 9.58
C LYS A 362 30.40 7.97 9.96
N ASP A 363 31.51 8.39 9.36
CA ASP A 363 32.88 8.08 9.81
C ASP A 363 33.58 9.35 10.29
N ARG A 364 33.22 9.82 11.50
CA ARG A 364 33.62 11.13 12.01
C ARG A 364 35.13 11.33 12.14
N ASP A 365 35.84 10.29 12.57
CA ASP A 365 37.27 10.35 12.85
C ASP A 365 38.11 9.84 11.67
N GLU A 366 37.48 9.58 10.51
CA GLU A 366 38.11 9.11 9.25
C GLU A 366 38.93 7.82 9.42
N ARG A 367 38.39 6.88 10.19
CA ARG A 367 39.05 5.60 10.51
C ARG A 367 38.36 4.40 9.85
N ASN A 368 37.35 4.64 9.03
CA ASN A 368 36.41 3.65 8.52
C ASN A 368 35.69 2.90 9.65
N ILE A 369 35.38 3.62 10.73
CA ILE A 369 34.58 3.12 11.85
C ILE A 369 33.30 3.95 11.89
N PHE A 370 32.18 3.29 11.58
CA PHE A 370 30.93 4.01 11.31
C PHE A 370 30.08 4.15 12.58
N GLU A 371 29.43 5.31 12.69
CA GLU A 371 28.64 5.75 13.83
C GLU A 371 27.17 6.00 13.44
N GLY A 372 26.29 5.93 14.44
CA GLY A 372 25.03 6.66 14.48
C GLY A 372 23.81 6.00 13.84
N GLY A 373 22.73 6.02 14.61
CA GLY A 373 21.36 5.83 14.14
C GLY A 373 20.80 4.41 14.25
N PHE A 374 19.61 4.25 13.66
CA PHE A 374 18.80 3.04 13.76
C PHE A 374 19.18 1.99 12.69
N LEU A 375 20.05 1.04 13.02
CA LEU A 375 20.44 -0.04 12.10
C LEU A 375 19.47 -1.24 12.12
N GLY A 376 18.17 -1.00 12.30
CA GLY A 376 17.13 -2.04 12.24
C GLY A 376 17.03 -2.96 13.47
N MET A 377 17.72 -2.63 14.57
CA MET A 377 17.78 -3.46 15.78
C MET A 377 17.36 -2.67 17.01
N ASP A 378 16.06 -2.51 17.19
CA ASP A 378 15.47 -1.88 18.37
C ASP A 378 15.87 -2.65 19.64
N ASN A 379 16.38 -1.92 20.64
CA ASN A 379 16.66 -2.40 22.00
C ASN A 379 17.83 -3.38 22.20
N ILE A 380 18.70 -3.59 21.20
CA ILE A 380 19.98 -4.27 21.44
C ILE A 380 20.98 -3.27 22.03
N GLY A 381 20.79 -2.87 23.28
CA GLY A 381 21.73 -1.99 23.97
C GLY A 381 21.19 -1.33 25.23
N VAL A 382 22.11 -0.79 26.03
CA VAL A 382 21.79 -0.02 27.25
C VAL A 382 21.47 1.45 26.91
N PHE A 383 21.82 1.89 25.70
CA PHE A 383 21.62 3.26 25.23
C PHE A 383 20.74 3.29 23.99
N ASP A 384 19.89 4.31 23.89
CA ASP A 384 19.24 4.66 22.64
C ASP A 384 20.32 5.11 21.64
N ARG A 385 20.50 4.31 20.58
CA ARG A 385 21.51 4.50 19.54
C ARG A 385 21.20 5.67 18.61
N SER A 386 19.96 6.16 18.65
CA SER A 386 19.47 7.28 17.85
C SER A 386 19.45 8.61 18.62
N ALA A 387 19.80 8.59 19.92
CA ALA A 387 19.91 9.76 20.78
C ALA A 387 21.38 10.09 21.13
N PRO A 388 21.69 11.36 21.43
CA PRO A 388 22.98 11.72 22.01
C PRO A 388 23.22 10.98 23.32
N LEU A 389 24.45 10.49 23.54
CA LEU A 389 24.80 9.87 24.82
C LEU A 389 24.73 10.88 25.98
N PRO A 390 24.17 10.50 27.15
CA PRO A 390 23.99 11.41 28.28
C PRO A 390 25.28 12.09 28.77
N THR A 391 26.44 11.47 28.56
CA THR A 391 27.75 11.96 28.98
C THR A 391 28.54 12.66 27.87
N GLY A 392 27.94 12.88 26.70
CA GLY A 392 28.63 13.46 25.53
C GLY A 392 29.65 12.53 24.86
N GLY A 393 29.65 11.24 25.22
CA GLY A 393 30.43 10.21 24.56
C GLY A 393 29.95 9.92 23.13
N LYS A 394 30.68 9.03 22.43
CA LYS A 394 30.33 8.57 21.08
C LYS A 394 30.02 7.07 21.09
N ILE A 395 29.25 6.61 20.09
CA ILE A 395 28.99 5.19 19.85
C ILE A 395 29.54 4.83 18.47
N GLU A 396 30.61 4.05 18.46
CA GLU A 396 31.09 3.34 17.27
C GLU A 396 30.37 2.00 17.16
N GLN A 397 29.88 1.67 15.97
CA GLN A 397 28.95 0.56 15.75
C GLN A 397 29.61 -0.51 14.86
N SER A 398 29.83 -1.71 15.44
CA SER A 398 30.45 -2.84 14.73
C SER A 398 29.60 -3.36 13.57
N ASP A 399 28.28 -3.35 13.74
CA ASP A 399 27.26 -3.60 12.73
C ASP A 399 27.30 -2.54 11.61
N GLY A 400 27.34 -1.25 11.95
CA GLY A 400 27.47 -0.17 10.97
C GLY A 400 28.71 -0.31 10.09
N THR A 401 29.85 -0.62 10.72
CA THR A 401 31.12 -0.86 10.01
C THR A 401 31.06 -2.09 9.12
N SER A 402 30.47 -3.18 9.62
CA SER A 402 30.30 -4.42 8.85
C SER A 402 29.40 -4.21 7.63
N TRP A 403 28.33 -3.41 7.77
CA TRP A 403 27.46 -3.08 6.65
C TRP A 403 28.15 -2.23 5.60
N MET A 404 28.97 -1.25 5.99
CA MET A 404 29.72 -0.45 5.04
C MET A 404 30.81 -1.24 4.31
N ALA A 405 31.46 -2.20 4.99
CA ALA A 405 32.35 -3.15 4.32
C ALA A 405 31.61 -3.99 3.28
N MET A 406 30.41 -4.49 3.62
CA MET A 406 29.56 -5.20 2.66
C MET A 406 29.12 -4.30 1.50
N PHE A 407 28.75 -3.05 1.77
CA PHE A 407 28.37 -2.07 0.74
C PHE A 407 29.53 -1.86 -0.25
N ALA A 408 30.75 -1.60 0.24
CA ALA A 408 31.94 -1.47 -0.60
C ALA A 408 32.17 -2.72 -1.49
N LEU A 409 32.05 -3.92 -0.91
CA LEU A 409 32.20 -5.17 -1.66
C LEU A 409 31.14 -5.35 -2.75
N ASN A 410 29.90 -4.89 -2.52
CA ASN A 410 28.85 -4.96 -3.52
C ASN A 410 29.06 -3.95 -4.66
N LEU A 411 29.63 -2.77 -4.38
CA LEU A 411 29.96 -1.77 -5.41
C LEU A 411 31.14 -2.20 -6.31
N MET A 412 31.99 -3.13 -5.85
CA MET A 412 33.09 -3.66 -6.65
C MET A 412 32.69 -4.79 -7.61
N ARG A 413 31.44 -5.26 -7.55
CA ARG A 413 30.89 -6.33 -8.41
C ARG A 413 30.14 -5.73 -9.58
#